data_AF-A0A090CZG4-F1
#
_entry.id   AF-A0A090CZG4-F1
#
_cell.length_a   1.000
_cell.length_b   1.000
_cell.length_c   1.000
_cell.angle_alpha   90.00
_cell.angle_beta   90.00
_cell.angle_gamma   90.00
#
_symmetry.space_group_name_H-M   'P 1'
#
loop_
_entity.id
_entity.type
_entity.pdbx_description
1 polymer ?
#
loop_
_entity_poly.entity_id
_entity_poly.type
_entity_poly.pdbx_seq_one_letter_code
_entity_poly.pdbx_strand_id
1 'polypeptide(L)'
;MEVKGNYHLPASLPDEVMLAVFQYLPPSTLCKAGLVSKKWQSLHGDDWLWSQFFKAAGSTNRKTSKKELCKRLFKEFKKMQEVSSELYLLTQMEAVQSVFLHSELRVKLESHINGLLNECRFHHSYLAVDKDPNFISHFESLYYSESQENRLKLAIKSAEFDPSISLHIEKFDLDEDNRLKVCLQAIRIFSNEIAKHIRTFKFSEENRLTVALRLASVNPIALIENFHNFKIKDEKNRATVACEAAKHNPRIVTLHISNLYLLDVELRKAVAKEALRADFKNIRPLLHLYNIPDAKKFAEEVKKSLKTGFGKKVKKFLHI
;
A
#
# COMPACT_ATOMS: atom_id res chain seq x y z
N MET A 1 -59.00 -7.71 31.29
CA MET A 1 -58.51 -6.42 31.82
C MET A 1 -57.29 -6.02 31.02
N GLU A 2 -57.45 -5.15 30.02
CA GLU A 2 -56.33 -4.56 29.30
C GLU A 2 -55.77 -3.40 30.11
N VAL A 3 -54.53 -3.53 30.60
CA VAL A 3 -53.80 -2.42 31.20
C VAL A 3 -53.29 -1.56 30.04
N LYS A 4 -54.00 -0.47 29.72
CA LYS A 4 -53.49 0.58 28.83
C LYS A 4 -52.35 1.32 29.55
N GLY A 5 -51.13 0.80 29.40
CA GLY A 5 -49.93 1.48 29.85
C GLY A 5 -49.70 2.73 29.01
N ASN A 6 -49.98 3.91 29.58
CA ASN A 6 -49.53 5.18 29.03
C ASN A 6 -48.01 5.26 29.22
N TYR A 7 -47.25 4.72 28.27
CA TYR A 7 -45.82 4.95 28.20
C TYR A 7 -45.61 6.41 27.80
N HIS A 8 -45.24 7.25 28.75
CA HIS A 8 -44.80 8.61 28.45
C HIS A 8 -43.54 8.54 27.58
N LEU A 9 -43.66 9.00 26.33
CA LEU A 9 -42.54 9.05 25.40
C LEU A 9 -41.41 9.91 26.00
N PRO A 10 -40.12 9.52 25.86
CA PRO A 10 -38.97 10.27 26.37
C PRO A 10 -38.95 11.76 25.97
N ALA A 11 -39.62 12.12 24.87
CA ALA A 11 -39.76 13.50 24.41
C ALA A 11 -40.51 14.43 25.40
N SER A 12 -41.33 13.86 26.29
CA SER A 12 -42.11 14.59 27.31
C SER A 12 -41.33 14.89 28.60
N LEU A 13 -40.10 14.40 28.74
CA LEU A 13 -39.28 14.68 29.90
C LEU A 13 -38.81 16.14 29.93
N PRO A 14 -38.68 16.75 31.12
CA PRO A 14 -38.01 18.04 31.29
C PRO A 14 -36.57 18.00 30.77
N ASP A 15 -36.08 19.15 30.29
CA ASP A 15 -34.76 19.27 29.68
C ASP A 15 -33.64 18.93 30.67
N GLU A 16 -33.82 19.25 31.95
CA GLU A 16 -32.89 18.94 33.03
C GLU A 16 -32.71 17.43 33.21
N VAL A 17 -33.81 16.67 33.11
CA VAL A 17 -33.79 15.20 33.22
C VAL A 17 -33.09 14.61 32.00
N MET A 18 -33.37 15.15 30.81
CA MET A 18 -32.73 14.71 29.58
C MET A 18 -31.22 14.97 29.57
N LEU A 19 -30.78 16.16 30.02
CA LEU A 19 -29.37 16.48 30.18
C LEU A 19 -28.69 15.58 31.21
N ALA A 20 -29.38 15.27 32.31
CA ALA A 20 -28.91 14.33 33.33
C ALA A 20 -28.81 12.89 32.82
N VAL A 21 -29.58 12.50 31.79
CA VAL A 21 -29.39 11.22 31.08
C VAL A 21 -28.22 11.31 30.12
N PHE A 22 -28.10 12.41 29.36
CA PHE A 22 -27.07 12.60 28.34
C PHE A 22 -25.65 12.60 28.90
N GLN A 23 -25.43 13.09 30.12
CA GLN A 23 -24.11 13.07 30.78
C GLN A 23 -23.58 11.64 31.02
N TYR A 24 -24.44 10.62 31.02
CA TYR A 24 -24.03 9.23 31.18
C TYR A 24 -23.77 8.51 29.85
N LEU A 25 -24.05 9.15 28.71
CA LEU A 25 -23.84 8.55 27.39
C LEU A 25 -22.38 8.71 26.94
N PRO A 26 -21.74 7.69 26.33
CA PRO A 26 -20.46 7.90 25.67
C PRO A 26 -20.53 9.02 24.61
N PRO A 27 -19.46 9.79 24.34
CA PRO A 27 -19.49 10.89 23.36
C PRO A 27 -20.01 10.48 21.98
N SER A 28 -19.70 9.27 21.52
CA SER A 28 -20.22 8.71 20.28
C SER A 28 -21.74 8.53 20.29
N THR A 29 -22.29 8.07 21.41
CA THR A 29 -23.73 7.85 21.60
C THR A 29 -24.46 9.18 21.78
N LEU A 30 -23.83 10.15 22.45
CA LEU A 30 -24.35 11.50 22.59
C LEU A 30 -24.48 12.20 21.23
N CYS A 31 -23.47 12.09 20.36
CA CYS A 31 -23.56 12.59 18.97
C CYS A 31 -24.75 12.00 18.21
N LYS A 32 -25.04 10.71 18.40
CA LYS A 32 -26.21 10.05 17.80
C LYS A 32 -27.53 10.54 18.41
N ALA A 33 -27.57 10.81 19.71
CA ALA A 33 -28.74 11.35 20.39
C ALA A 33 -29.19 12.70 19.80
N GLY A 34 -28.25 13.55 19.39
CA GLY A 34 -28.54 14.82 18.72
C GLY A 34 -29.28 14.69 17.39
N LEU A 35 -29.38 13.49 16.81
CA LEU A 35 -30.05 13.23 15.54
C LEU A 35 -31.50 12.74 15.69
N VAL A 36 -31.94 12.43 16.90
CA VAL A 36 -33.26 11.81 17.18
C VAL A 36 -34.41 12.79 17.00
N SER A 37 -34.23 14.04 17.45
CA SER A 37 -35.25 15.09 17.33
C SER A 37 -34.61 16.48 17.43
N LYS A 38 -35.34 17.52 16.99
CA LYS A 38 -34.89 18.91 17.17
C LYS A 38 -34.63 19.26 18.64
N LYS A 39 -35.46 18.74 19.56
CA LYS A 39 -35.29 18.92 21.00
C LYS A 39 -33.97 18.30 21.48
N TRP A 40 -33.71 17.05 21.10
CA TRP A 40 -32.47 16.36 21.46
C TRP A 40 -31.24 16.99 20.81
N GLN A 41 -31.36 17.51 19.59
CA GLN A 41 -30.30 18.28 18.93
C GLN A 41 -29.93 19.54 19.72
N SER A 42 -30.94 20.26 20.22
CA SER A 42 -30.74 21.43 21.07
C SER A 42 -30.04 21.07 22.37
N LEU A 43 -30.48 20.00 23.04
CA LEU A 43 -29.91 19.54 24.32
C LEU A 43 -28.51 18.93 24.15
N HIS A 44 -28.27 18.22 23.05
CA HIS A 44 -26.94 17.74 22.66
C HIS A 44 -25.96 18.90 22.43
N GLY A 45 -26.44 20.04 21.93
CA GLY A 45 -25.64 21.24 21.72
C GLY A 45 -25.34 22.05 22.98
N ASP A 46 -25.76 21.58 24.16
CA ASP A 46 -25.59 22.29 25.42
C ASP A 46 -24.10 22.37 25.85
N ASP A 47 -23.63 23.59 26.11
CA ASP A 47 -22.23 23.86 26.44
C ASP A 47 -21.83 23.28 27.81
N TRP A 48 -22.77 23.20 28.76
CA TRP A 48 -22.51 22.64 30.09
C TRP A 48 -22.29 21.12 30.00
N LEU A 49 -23.08 20.41 29.21
CA LEU A 49 -22.98 18.97 29.01
C LEU A 49 -21.58 18.55 28.50
N TRP A 50 -21.10 19.17 27.42
CA TRP A 50 -19.77 18.88 26.87
C TRP A 50 -18.65 19.28 27.84
N SER A 51 -18.84 20.35 28.61
CA SER A 51 -17.89 20.74 29.66
C SER A 51 -17.70 19.64 30.70
N GLN A 52 -18.77 18.93 31.09
CA GLN A 52 -18.69 17.80 32.03
C GLN A 52 -17.91 16.62 31.45
N PHE A 53 -18.15 16.24 30.19
CA PHE A 53 -17.39 15.16 29.53
C PHE A 53 -15.88 15.43 29.52
N PHE A 54 -15.48 16.64 29.14
CA PHE A 54 -14.07 16.99 29.09
C PHE A 54 -13.43 17.10 30.47
N LYS A 55 -14.19 17.50 31.50
CA LYS A 55 -13.73 17.45 32.90
C LYS A 55 -13.51 16.00 33.35
N ALA A 56 -14.45 15.11 33.07
CA ALA A 56 -14.35 13.69 33.40
C ALA A 56 -13.17 13.00 32.68
N ALA A 57 -12.85 13.42 31.45
CA ALA A 57 -11.73 12.91 30.67
C ALA A 57 -10.35 13.51 31.02
N GLY A 58 -10.24 14.30 32.10
CA GLY A 58 -8.96 14.88 32.57
C GLY A 58 -8.35 15.96 31.65
N SER A 59 -9.11 16.49 30.70
CA SER A 59 -8.61 17.50 29.74
C SER A 59 -8.66 18.92 30.31
N THR A 60 -7.48 19.47 30.62
CA THR A 60 -7.31 20.81 31.21
C THR A 60 -7.69 21.95 30.25
N ASN A 61 -8.08 23.09 30.84
CA ASN A 61 -8.58 24.31 30.21
C ASN A 61 -7.60 24.95 29.21
N ARG A 62 -7.53 24.46 27.96
CA ARG A 62 -6.97 25.24 26.86
C ARG A 62 -8.00 26.28 26.37
N LYS A 63 -7.52 27.51 26.14
CA LYS A 63 -8.29 28.74 25.86
C LYS A 63 -9.03 28.79 24.51
N THR A 64 -8.81 27.83 23.61
CA THR A 64 -9.74 27.63 22.49
C THR A 64 -11.04 27.18 23.11
N SER A 65 -12.12 27.97 22.97
CA SER A 65 -13.41 27.58 23.53
C SER A 65 -13.68 26.16 23.05
N LYS A 66 -13.92 25.24 23.98
CA LYS A 66 -14.08 23.80 23.68
C LYS A 66 -15.24 23.60 22.67
N LYS A 67 -16.18 24.56 22.66
CA LYS A 67 -17.19 24.86 21.65
C LYS A 67 -16.62 25.07 20.25
N GLU A 68 -15.53 25.81 20.07
CA GLU A 68 -14.90 26.04 18.76
C GLU A 68 -14.17 24.80 18.23
N LEU A 69 -13.58 23.98 19.11
CA LEU A 69 -12.99 22.70 18.70
C LEU A 69 -14.09 21.72 18.29
N CYS A 70 -15.15 21.59 19.07
CA CYS A 70 -16.30 20.77 18.73
C CYS A 70 -17.02 21.30 17.49
N LYS A 71 -17.21 22.62 17.34
CA LYS A 71 -17.76 23.23 16.12
C LYS A 71 -16.86 23.01 14.91
N ARG A 72 -15.53 23.03 15.06
CA ARG A 72 -14.60 22.72 13.94
C ARG A 72 -14.69 21.25 13.58
N LEU A 73 -14.62 20.35 14.55
CA LEU A 73 -14.80 18.91 14.32
C LEU A 73 -16.17 18.61 13.73
N PHE A 74 -17.23 19.26 14.20
CA PHE A 74 -18.60 19.11 13.71
C PHE A 74 -18.81 19.80 12.37
N LYS A 75 -18.12 20.90 12.07
CA LYS A 75 -18.14 21.57 10.76
C LYS A 75 -17.37 20.75 9.72
N GLU A 76 -16.25 20.14 10.09
CA GLU A 76 -15.55 19.17 9.26
C GLU A 76 -16.37 17.88 9.10
N PHE A 77 -17.06 17.42 10.15
CA PHE A 77 -18.04 16.33 10.09
C PHE A 77 -19.25 16.69 9.21
N LYS A 78 -19.73 17.94 9.27
CA LYS A 78 -20.84 18.46 8.46
C LYS A 78 -20.44 18.63 7.00
N LYS A 79 -19.22 19.09 6.72
CA LYS A 79 -18.64 19.08 5.36
C LYS A 79 -18.47 17.65 4.83
N MET A 80 -18.02 16.72 5.69
CA MET A 80 -17.98 15.30 5.35
C MET A 80 -19.40 14.74 5.11
N GLN A 81 -20.43 15.19 5.83
CA GLN A 81 -21.85 14.88 5.59
C GLN A 81 -22.42 15.53 4.33
N GLU A 82 -21.99 16.73 3.96
CA GLU A 82 -22.41 17.39 2.70
C GLU A 82 -21.78 16.71 1.47
N VAL A 83 -20.61 16.10 1.64
CA VAL A 83 -20.00 15.18 0.66
C VAL A 83 -20.59 13.77 0.76
N SER A 84 -21.23 13.40 1.87
CA SER A 84 -21.86 12.10 2.12
C SER A 84 -23.33 12.24 2.54
N SER A 85 -24.13 12.78 1.65
CA SER A 85 -25.61 12.78 1.73
C SER A 85 -26.17 11.37 2.00
N GLU A 86 -25.40 10.32 1.72
CA GLU A 86 -25.68 8.91 2.01
C GLU A 86 -25.41 8.50 3.48
N LEU A 87 -24.50 9.20 4.19
CA LEU A 87 -24.21 8.98 5.63
C LEU A 87 -25.29 9.55 6.57
N TYR A 88 -26.07 10.51 6.08
CA TYR A 88 -27.22 11.05 6.79
C TYR A 88 -28.37 10.02 6.88
N LEU A 89 -28.52 9.15 5.87
CA LEU A 89 -29.44 8.01 5.88
C LEU A 89 -28.97 6.90 6.83
N LEU A 90 -27.66 6.62 6.86
CA LEU A 90 -27.04 5.61 7.74
C LEU A 90 -27.37 5.76 9.22
N THR A 91 -27.34 7.00 9.72
CA THR A 91 -27.55 7.26 11.15
C THR A 91 -29.03 7.27 11.53
N GLN A 92 -29.93 7.58 10.60
CA GLN A 92 -31.37 7.36 10.79
C GLN A 92 -31.74 5.88 10.71
N MET A 93 -31.02 5.09 9.92
CA MET A 93 -31.29 3.67 9.73
C MET A 93 -30.89 2.80 10.93
N GLU A 94 -29.84 3.13 11.68
CA GLU A 94 -29.54 2.49 12.97
C GLU A 94 -30.64 2.74 14.03
N ALA A 95 -31.34 3.88 13.98
CA ALA A 95 -32.50 4.13 14.83
C ALA A 95 -33.74 3.32 14.37
N VAL A 96 -33.90 3.13 13.06
CA VAL A 96 -34.96 2.30 12.43
C VAL A 96 -34.74 0.80 12.68
N GLN A 97 -33.49 0.34 12.86
CA GLN A 97 -33.15 -1.05 13.22
C GLN A 97 -33.79 -1.51 14.54
N SER A 98 -34.18 -0.59 15.43
CA SER A 98 -34.89 -0.94 16.67
C SER A 98 -36.40 -1.17 16.48
N VAL A 99 -36.96 -0.83 15.32
CA VAL A 99 -38.43 -0.82 15.07
C VAL A 99 -38.90 -1.85 14.05
N PHE A 100 -38.03 -2.41 13.20
CA PHE A 100 -38.47 -3.31 12.12
C PHE A 100 -38.34 -4.81 12.43
N LEU A 101 -39.50 -5.46 12.55
CA LEU A 101 -39.72 -6.92 12.71
C LEU A 101 -39.47 -7.76 11.44
N HIS A 102 -38.88 -7.21 10.38
CA HIS A 102 -38.61 -7.95 9.13
C HIS A 102 -37.12 -8.29 9.01
N SER A 103 -36.78 -9.56 9.27
CA SER A 103 -35.42 -10.11 9.18
C SER A 103 -34.75 -9.87 7.82
N GLU A 104 -35.49 -9.94 6.71
CA GLU A 104 -34.94 -9.67 5.37
C GLU A 104 -34.52 -8.20 5.16
N LEU A 105 -35.33 -7.24 5.62
CA LEU A 105 -35.00 -5.82 5.50
C LEU A 105 -33.81 -5.47 6.39
N ARG A 106 -33.71 -6.10 7.56
CA ARG A 106 -32.56 -5.96 8.45
C ARG A 106 -31.27 -6.45 7.78
N VAL A 107 -31.28 -7.64 7.16
CA VAL A 107 -30.09 -8.18 6.47
C VAL A 107 -29.67 -7.29 5.30
N LYS A 108 -30.63 -6.85 4.47
CA LYS A 108 -30.34 -5.92 3.36
C LYS A 108 -29.77 -4.59 3.86
N LEU A 109 -30.32 -4.08 4.95
CA LEU A 109 -29.85 -2.85 5.57
C LEU A 109 -28.45 -3.00 6.16
N GLU A 110 -28.21 -4.02 6.98
CA GLU A 110 -26.89 -4.31 7.55
C GLU A 110 -25.83 -4.47 6.45
N SER A 111 -26.16 -5.15 5.35
CA SER A 111 -25.28 -5.25 4.17
C SER A 111 -24.95 -3.88 3.56
N HIS A 112 -25.95 -3.00 3.41
CA HIS A 112 -25.74 -1.66 2.85
C HIS A 112 -24.92 -0.76 3.79
N ILE A 113 -25.21 -0.80 5.10
CA ILE A 113 -24.46 -0.07 6.14
C ILE A 113 -23.00 -0.50 6.16
N ASN A 114 -22.76 -1.81 6.14
CA ASN A 114 -21.40 -2.35 6.09
C ASN A 114 -20.66 -1.91 4.82
N GLY A 115 -21.34 -1.87 3.67
CA GLY A 115 -20.78 -1.35 2.41
C GLY A 115 -20.28 0.09 2.55
N LEU A 116 -21.14 1.00 3.02
CA LEU A 116 -20.79 2.42 3.18
C LEU A 116 -19.70 2.65 4.26
N LEU A 117 -19.77 1.92 5.37
CA LEU A 117 -18.70 1.97 6.39
C LEU A 117 -17.36 1.51 5.80
N ASN A 118 -17.36 0.46 4.97
CA ASN A 118 -16.15 -0.04 4.31
C ASN A 118 -15.56 0.97 3.32
N GLU A 119 -16.39 1.71 2.58
CA GLU A 119 -15.92 2.79 1.71
C GLU A 119 -15.28 3.95 2.48
N CYS A 120 -15.92 4.41 3.56
CA CYS A 120 -15.37 5.47 4.41
C CYS A 120 -14.03 5.07 5.03
N ARG A 121 -13.97 3.83 5.48
CA ARG A 121 -12.78 3.16 6.01
C ARG A 121 -11.64 3.12 5.00
N PHE A 122 -11.93 2.70 3.78
CA PHE A 122 -10.97 2.71 2.67
C PHE A 122 -10.47 4.13 2.39
N HIS A 123 -11.37 5.10 2.28
CA HIS A 123 -11.00 6.49 1.99
C HIS A 123 -10.10 7.09 3.08
N HIS A 124 -10.41 6.82 4.35
CA HIS A 124 -9.58 7.26 5.47
C HIS A 124 -8.18 6.64 5.42
N SER A 125 -8.08 5.34 5.15
CA SER A 125 -6.80 4.65 4.98
C SER A 125 -6.00 5.23 3.81
N TYR A 126 -6.68 5.45 2.69
CA TYR A 126 -6.07 6.01 1.49
C TYR A 126 -5.48 7.40 1.75
N LEU A 127 -6.20 8.26 2.47
CA LEU A 127 -5.71 9.58 2.87
C LEU A 127 -4.63 9.53 3.97
N ALA A 128 -4.62 8.48 4.80
CA ALA A 128 -3.63 8.31 5.85
C ALA A 128 -2.25 7.92 5.30
N VAL A 129 -2.22 7.11 4.22
CA VAL A 129 -0.97 6.75 3.52
C VAL A 129 -0.20 8.00 3.07
N ASP A 130 -0.90 9.05 2.63
CA ASP A 130 -0.27 10.31 2.20
C ASP A 130 0.36 11.10 3.37
N LYS A 131 -0.04 10.82 4.61
CA LYS A 131 0.35 11.62 5.79
C LYS A 131 1.38 10.94 6.68
N ASP A 132 1.47 9.62 6.64
CA ASP A 132 2.39 8.85 7.47
C ASP A 132 3.19 7.83 6.62
N PRO A 133 4.48 8.07 6.38
CA PRO A 133 5.33 7.16 5.61
C PRO A 133 5.64 5.84 6.33
N ASN A 134 5.17 5.63 7.58
CA ASN A 134 5.26 4.35 8.29
C ASN A 134 3.87 3.74 8.56
N PHE A 135 2.85 4.21 7.84
CA PHE A 135 1.47 3.78 8.04
C PHE A 135 1.30 2.26 8.02
N ILE A 136 2.03 1.56 7.14
CA ILE A 136 1.87 0.10 6.97
C ILE A 136 2.38 -0.68 8.20
N SER A 137 3.42 -0.18 8.86
CA SER A 137 3.98 -0.84 10.06
C SER A 137 2.95 -0.88 11.20
N HIS A 138 2.21 0.22 11.40
CA HIS A 138 1.13 0.37 12.38
C HIS A 138 -0.22 -0.15 11.89
N PHE A 139 -0.27 -0.66 10.65
CA PHE A 139 -1.43 -1.31 10.06
C PHE A 139 -1.61 -2.69 10.70
N GLU A 140 -1.97 -2.73 11.98
CA GLU A 140 -2.39 -3.91 12.70
C GLU A 140 -3.92 -3.91 12.73
N SER A 141 -4.54 -4.87 12.03
CA SER A 141 -5.97 -5.20 12.10
C SER A 141 -7.03 -4.20 11.59
N LEU A 142 -6.69 -2.95 11.32
CA LEU A 142 -7.67 -1.98 10.85
C LEU A 142 -7.77 -2.00 9.33
N TYR A 143 -9.00 -2.17 8.83
CA TYR A 143 -9.46 -2.02 7.44
C TYR A 143 -9.50 -3.30 6.59
N TYR A 144 -10.46 -4.15 6.93
CA TYR A 144 -11.14 -5.04 5.98
C TYR A 144 -11.80 -4.19 4.87
N SER A 145 -11.08 -3.81 3.82
CA SER A 145 -11.76 -3.61 2.55
C SER A 145 -11.95 -5.00 1.94
N GLU A 146 -13.20 -5.49 1.90
CA GLU A 146 -13.47 -6.87 1.46
C GLU A 146 -12.96 -7.14 0.04
N SER A 147 -13.01 -6.14 -0.85
CA SER A 147 -12.59 -6.33 -2.24
C SER A 147 -11.06 -6.36 -2.39
N GLN A 148 -10.58 -7.30 -3.22
CA GLN A 148 -9.19 -7.33 -3.69
C GLN A 148 -8.78 -6.02 -4.37
N GLU A 149 -9.71 -5.37 -5.07
CA GLU A 149 -9.45 -4.11 -5.78
C GLU A 149 -9.08 -2.97 -4.83
N ASN A 150 -9.80 -2.80 -3.73
CA ASN A 150 -9.49 -1.75 -2.76
C ASN A 150 -8.17 -2.03 -2.03
N ARG A 151 -7.90 -3.29 -1.70
CA ARG A 151 -6.61 -3.72 -1.12
C ARG A 151 -5.46 -3.43 -2.08
N LEU A 152 -5.63 -3.72 -3.36
CA LEU A 152 -4.64 -3.42 -4.40
C LEU A 152 -4.40 -1.90 -4.53
N LYS A 153 -5.48 -1.09 -4.60
CA LYS A 153 -5.37 0.37 -4.68
C LYS A 153 -4.59 0.93 -3.50
N LEU A 154 -4.89 0.48 -2.29
CA LEU A 154 -4.19 0.91 -1.08
C LEU A 154 -2.72 0.47 -1.08
N ALA A 155 -2.43 -0.76 -1.52
CA ALA A 155 -1.07 -1.29 -1.61
C ALA A 155 -0.22 -0.56 -2.66
N ILE A 156 -0.78 -0.26 -3.84
CA ILE A 156 -0.12 0.55 -4.89
C ILE A 156 0.18 1.94 -4.35
N LYS A 157 -0.81 2.58 -3.72
CA LYS A 157 -0.63 3.89 -3.11
C LYS A 157 0.46 3.86 -2.04
N SER A 158 0.48 2.83 -1.21
CA SER A 158 1.51 2.67 -0.18
C SER A 158 2.91 2.46 -0.79
N ALA A 159 3.01 1.71 -1.89
CA ALA A 159 4.25 1.50 -2.63
C ALA A 159 4.83 2.78 -3.27
N GLU A 160 4.08 3.89 -3.30
CA GLU A 160 4.57 5.18 -3.77
C GLU A 160 5.31 5.98 -2.69
N PHE A 161 5.05 5.69 -1.41
CA PHE A 161 5.51 6.54 -0.30
C PHE A 161 6.26 5.79 0.81
N ASP A 162 6.00 4.50 1.00
CA ASP A 162 6.48 3.74 2.16
C ASP A 162 7.34 2.53 1.72
N PRO A 163 8.67 2.54 1.96
CA PRO A 163 9.54 1.40 1.65
C PRO A 163 9.23 0.13 2.46
N SER A 164 8.54 0.27 3.60
CA SER A 164 8.11 -0.85 4.44
C SER A 164 7.04 -1.73 3.79
N ILE A 165 6.48 -1.30 2.63
CA ILE A 165 5.63 -2.17 1.80
C ILE A 165 6.32 -3.50 1.49
N SER A 166 7.64 -3.48 1.31
CA SER A 166 8.45 -4.65 1.04
C SER A 166 8.48 -5.65 2.20
N LEU A 167 8.28 -5.19 3.44
CA LEU A 167 8.21 -6.01 4.65
C LEU A 167 6.80 -6.48 4.97
N HIS A 168 5.80 -5.68 4.60
CA HIS A 168 4.43 -5.82 5.08
C HIS A 168 3.41 -6.08 3.97
N ILE A 169 3.84 -6.40 2.75
CA ILE A 169 2.95 -6.71 1.62
C ILE A 169 1.93 -7.81 1.94
N GLU A 170 2.29 -8.78 2.79
CA GLU A 170 1.39 -9.85 3.20
C GLU A 170 0.19 -9.36 4.03
N LYS A 171 0.29 -8.20 4.68
CA LYS A 171 -0.82 -7.60 5.44
C LYS A 171 -1.98 -7.17 4.53
N PHE A 172 -1.74 -6.99 3.23
CA PHE A 172 -2.77 -6.62 2.27
C PHE A 172 -3.56 -7.83 1.74
N ASP A 173 -3.15 -9.07 2.04
CA ASP A 173 -3.83 -10.30 1.58
C ASP A 173 -4.20 -10.27 0.08
N LEU A 174 -3.24 -9.88 -0.75
CA LEU A 174 -3.39 -9.82 -2.20
C LEU A 174 -3.07 -11.18 -2.81
N ASP A 175 -3.70 -11.53 -3.93
CA ASP A 175 -3.22 -12.64 -4.77
C ASP A 175 -1.83 -12.36 -5.38
N GLU A 176 -1.23 -13.37 -6.00
CA GLU A 176 0.14 -13.27 -6.51
C GLU A 176 0.31 -12.21 -7.61
N ASP A 177 -0.64 -12.12 -8.54
CA ASP A 177 -0.60 -11.17 -9.66
C ASP A 177 -0.71 -9.73 -9.16
N ASN A 178 -1.54 -9.50 -8.16
CA ASN A 178 -1.69 -8.20 -7.52
C ASN A 178 -0.46 -7.84 -6.67
N ARG A 179 0.15 -8.80 -5.96
CA ARG A 179 1.46 -8.60 -5.31
C ARG A 179 2.55 -8.23 -6.33
N LEU A 180 2.54 -8.85 -7.52
CA LEU A 180 3.49 -8.56 -8.58
C LEU A 180 3.33 -7.11 -9.07
N LYS A 181 2.10 -6.65 -9.32
CA LYS A 181 1.83 -5.25 -9.72
C LYS A 181 2.38 -4.26 -8.70
N VAL A 182 2.11 -4.47 -7.41
CA VAL A 182 2.62 -3.62 -6.32
C VAL A 182 4.15 -3.64 -6.29
N CYS A 183 4.78 -4.81 -6.39
CA CYS A 183 6.23 -4.95 -6.42
C CYS A 183 6.87 -4.19 -7.59
N LEU A 184 6.31 -4.31 -8.80
CA LEU A 184 6.83 -3.64 -10.00
C LEU A 184 6.68 -2.12 -9.93
N GLN A 185 5.62 -1.63 -9.27
CA GLN A 185 5.46 -0.21 -8.97
C GLN A 185 6.53 0.26 -7.96
N ALA A 186 6.68 -0.46 -6.85
CA ALA A 186 7.62 -0.12 -5.78
C ALA A 186 9.09 -0.09 -6.24
N ILE A 187 9.49 -0.97 -7.18
CA ILE A 187 10.87 -1.03 -7.71
C ILE A 187 11.38 0.33 -8.17
N ARG A 188 10.50 1.16 -8.76
CA ARG A 188 10.91 2.46 -9.32
C ARG A 188 11.45 3.43 -8.25
N ILE A 189 11.06 3.24 -6.99
CA ILE A 189 11.34 4.15 -5.89
C ILE A 189 12.22 3.45 -4.83
N PHE A 190 11.91 2.18 -4.52
CA PHE A 190 12.49 1.42 -3.41
C PHE A 190 13.20 0.13 -3.89
N SER A 191 14.01 0.24 -4.95
CA SER A 191 14.70 -0.91 -5.56
C SER A 191 15.51 -1.75 -4.56
N ASN A 192 16.21 -1.10 -3.62
CA ASN A 192 17.08 -1.78 -2.65
C ASN A 192 16.26 -2.62 -1.67
N GLU A 193 15.20 -2.02 -1.13
CA GLU A 193 14.31 -2.63 -0.15
C GLU A 193 13.55 -3.80 -0.78
N ILE A 194 13.06 -3.63 -2.01
CA ILE A 194 12.44 -4.72 -2.76
C ILE A 194 13.43 -5.86 -2.99
N ALA A 195 14.66 -5.58 -3.44
CA ALA A 195 15.65 -6.64 -3.67
C ALA A 195 16.03 -7.38 -2.37
N LYS A 196 16.13 -6.66 -1.25
CA LYS A 196 16.42 -7.23 0.07
C LYS A 196 15.28 -8.09 0.60
N HIS A 197 14.04 -7.66 0.40
CA HIS A 197 12.86 -8.27 1.00
C HIS A 197 11.99 -9.06 0.02
N ILE A 198 12.43 -9.33 -1.21
CA ILE A 198 11.63 -10.03 -2.24
C ILE A 198 11.01 -11.36 -1.78
N ARG A 199 11.60 -12.02 -0.79
CA ARG A 199 11.09 -13.27 -0.21
C ARG A 199 9.74 -13.12 0.50
N THR A 200 9.42 -11.94 1.04
CA THR A 200 8.15 -11.66 1.74
C THR A 200 6.95 -11.67 0.79
N PHE A 201 7.17 -11.41 -0.50
CA PHE A 201 6.12 -11.39 -1.52
C PHE A 201 5.61 -12.79 -1.90
N LYS A 202 6.28 -13.86 -1.45
CA LYS A 202 5.88 -15.27 -1.68
C LYS A 202 5.60 -15.59 -3.17
N PHE A 203 6.37 -14.98 -4.08
CA PHE A 203 6.25 -15.23 -5.52
C PHE A 203 6.67 -16.65 -5.90
N SER A 204 6.07 -17.19 -6.95
CA SER A 204 6.56 -18.29 -7.77
C SER A 204 7.91 -17.96 -8.40
N GLU A 205 8.60 -18.97 -8.96
CA GLU A 205 9.90 -18.73 -9.62
C GLU A 205 9.78 -17.83 -10.85
N GLU A 206 8.71 -17.97 -11.63
CA GLU A 206 8.42 -17.13 -12.80
C GLU A 206 8.27 -15.65 -12.42
N ASN A 207 7.48 -15.35 -11.38
CA ASN A 207 7.32 -13.98 -10.92
C ASN A 207 8.59 -13.41 -10.28
N ARG A 208 9.39 -14.23 -9.58
CA ARG A 208 10.72 -13.79 -9.10
C ARG A 208 11.65 -13.45 -10.26
N LEU A 209 11.62 -14.22 -11.36
CA LEU A 209 12.38 -13.91 -12.57
C LEU A 209 11.93 -12.59 -13.20
N THR A 210 10.63 -12.36 -13.33
CA THR A 210 10.07 -11.11 -13.85
C THR A 210 10.53 -9.89 -13.04
N VAL A 211 10.46 -9.98 -11.71
CA VAL A 211 10.95 -8.92 -10.80
C VAL A 211 12.46 -8.72 -10.96
N ALA A 212 13.24 -9.80 -11.03
CA ALA A 212 14.69 -9.73 -11.19
C ALA A 212 15.09 -9.04 -12.51
N LEU A 213 14.42 -9.36 -13.62
CA LEU A 213 14.63 -8.70 -14.91
C LEU A 213 14.26 -7.21 -14.85
N ARG A 214 13.18 -6.86 -14.15
CA ARG A 214 12.83 -5.44 -13.94
C ARG A 214 13.89 -4.71 -13.12
N LEU A 215 14.36 -5.28 -12.02
CA LEU A 215 15.45 -4.70 -11.22
C LEU A 215 16.76 -4.61 -12.00
N ALA A 216 17.06 -5.59 -12.86
CA ALA A 216 18.25 -5.59 -13.71
C ALA A 216 18.31 -4.37 -14.65
N SER A 217 17.15 -3.84 -15.04
CA SER A 217 17.07 -2.65 -15.90
C SER A 217 16.97 -1.34 -15.12
N VAL A 218 16.40 -1.35 -13.91
CA VAL A 218 16.19 -0.13 -13.11
C VAL A 218 17.36 0.15 -12.17
N ASN A 219 17.82 -0.88 -11.44
CA ASN A 219 18.91 -0.76 -10.48
C ASN A 219 19.70 -2.08 -10.40
N PRO A 220 20.66 -2.29 -11.33
CA PRO A 220 21.50 -3.48 -11.36
C PRO A 220 22.27 -3.73 -10.06
N ILE A 221 22.64 -2.67 -9.33
CA ILE A 221 23.45 -2.79 -8.10
C ILE A 221 22.62 -3.48 -7.02
N ALA A 222 21.42 -2.96 -6.74
CA ALA A 222 20.46 -3.53 -5.80
C ALA A 222 20.22 -5.02 -6.05
N LEU A 223 20.01 -5.37 -7.33
CA LEU A 223 19.79 -6.74 -7.75
C LEU A 223 20.99 -7.65 -7.46
N ILE A 224 22.19 -7.24 -7.89
CA ILE A 224 23.37 -8.11 -7.86
C ILE A 224 23.86 -8.33 -6.42
N GLU A 225 23.78 -7.32 -5.56
CA GLU A 225 24.13 -7.45 -4.14
C GLU A 225 23.16 -8.37 -3.39
N ASN A 226 21.88 -8.38 -3.80
CA ASN A 226 20.81 -9.14 -3.14
C ASN A 226 20.34 -10.37 -3.94
N PHE A 227 21.09 -10.80 -4.95
CA PHE A 227 20.62 -11.81 -5.92
C PHE A 227 20.22 -13.14 -5.25
N HIS A 228 20.91 -13.52 -4.18
CA HIS A 228 20.62 -14.70 -3.37
C HIS A 228 19.20 -14.70 -2.77
N ASN A 229 18.54 -13.54 -2.65
CA ASN A 229 17.18 -13.46 -2.14
C ASN A 229 16.14 -13.97 -3.13
N PHE A 230 16.41 -13.90 -4.44
CA PHE A 230 15.48 -14.28 -5.50
C PHE A 230 15.30 -15.80 -5.66
N LYS A 231 16.23 -16.61 -5.16
CA LYS A 231 16.16 -18.09 -5.23
C LYS A 231 15.78 -18.63 -6.63
N ILE A 232 16.33 -18.05 -7.69
CA ILE A 232 16.16 -18.53 -9.08
C ILE A 232 17.06 -19.77 -9.25
N LYS A 233 16.44 -20.94 -9.48
CA LYS A 233 17.13 -22.23 -9.49
C LYS A 233 17.74 -22.54 -10.85
N ASP A 234 17.04 -22.21 -11.93
CA ASP A 234 17.55 -22.41 -13.29
C ASP A 234 18.71 -21.45 -13.57
N GLU A 235 19.88 -22.03 -13.86
CA GLU A 235 21.09 -21.30 -14.19
C GLU A 235 20.96 -20.47 -15.47
N LYS A 236 20.19 -20.93 -16.46
CA LYS A 236 19.92 -20.16 -17.69
C LYS A 236 19.12 -18.89 -17.39
N ASN A 237 18.18 -18.96 -16.45
CA ASN A 237 17.43 -17.80 -15.99
C ASN A 237 18.34 -16.83 -15.22
N ARG A 238 19.23 -17.34 -14.35
CA ARG A 238 20.25 -16.50 -13.68
C ARG A 238 21.15 -15.79 -14.69
N ALA A 239 21.61 -16.50 -15.73
CA ALA A 239 22.44 -15.93 -16.79
C ALA A 239 21.67 -14.87 -17.61
N THR A 240 20.38 -15.11 -17.90
CA THR A 240 19.52 -14.15 -18.59
C THR A 240 19.40 -12.83 -17.81
N VAL A 241 19.16 -12.92 -16.50
CA VAL A 241 19.10 -11.75 -15.62
C VAL A 241 20.45 -11.02 -15.56
N ALA A 242 21.55 -11.77 -15.45
CA ALA A 242 22.90 -11.22 -15.44
C ALA A 242 23.26 -10.49 -16.74
N CYS A 243 22.88 -11.06 -17.90
CA CYS A 243 23.02 -10.40 -19.20
C CYS A 243 22.23 -9.10 -19.25
N GLU A 244 20.99 -9.07 -18.76
CA GLU A 244 20.20 -7.84 -18.71
C GLU A 244 20.87 -6.80 -17.82
N ALA A 245 21.29 -7.16 -16.61
CA ALA A 245 21.99 -6.26 -15.69
C ALA A 245 23.30 -5.73 -16.29
N ALA A 246 24.02 -6.57 -17.05
CA ALA A 246 25.30 -6.20 -17.67
C ALA A 246 25.14 -5.15 -18.78
N LYS A 247 23.97 -5.05 -19.42
CA LYS A 247 23.70 -3.98 -20.40
C LYS A 247 23.67 -2.61 -19.74
N HIS A 248 23.15 -2.53 -18.52
CA HIS A 248 22.93 -1.26 -17.81
C HIS A 248 24.09 -0.89 -16.88
N ASN A 249 24.74 -1.89 -16.25
CA ASN A 249 25.92 -1.68 -15.43
C ASN A 249 26.87 -2.88 -15.53
N PRO A 250 27.71 -2.96 -16.57
CA PRO A 250 28.56 -4.12 -16.80
C PRO A 250 29.63 -4.30 -15.70
N ARG A 251 30.05 -3.20 -15.05
CA ARG A 251 31.09 -3.22 -14.03
C ARG A 251 30.60 -3.91 -12.76
N ILE A 252 29.39 -3.60 -12.28
CA ILE A 252 28.87 -4.23 -11.05
C ILE A 252 28.65 -5.73 -11.25
N VAL A 253 28.10 -6.14 -12.40
CA VAL A 253 27.92 -7.57 -12.73
C VAL A 253 29.25 -8.30 -12.76
N THR A 254 30.28 -7.67 -13.34
CA THR A 254 31.61 -8.27 -13.43
C THR A 254 32.28 -8.43 -12.07
N LEU A 255 32.21 -7.41 -11.21
CA LEU A 255 32.82 -7.46 -9.87
C LEU A 255 32.15 -8.48 -8.94
N HIS A 256 30.86 -8.74 -9.15
CA HIS A 256 30.06 -9.62 -8.29
C HIS A 256 29.51 -10.83 -9.05
N ILE A 257 30.20 -11.28 -10.10
CA ILE A 257 29.75 -12.41 -10.93
C ILE A 257 29.57 -13.71 -10.12
N SER A 258 30.35 -13.88 -9.04
CA SER A 258 30.22 -15.00 -8.11
C SER A 258 28.85 -15.07 -7.42
N ASN A 259 28.19 -13.93 -7.17
CA ASN A 259 26.88 -13.88 -6.53
C ASN A 259 25.76 -14.48 -7.41
N LEU A 260 26.02 -14.68 -8.70
CA LEU A 260 25.06 -15.21 -9.66
C LEU A 260 25.11 -16.75 -9.77
N TYR A 261 26.07 -17.40 -9.11
CA TYR A 261 26.20 -18.87 -9.06
C TYR A 261 26.11 -19.52 -10.46
N LEU A 262 26.85 -18.98 -11.43
CA LEU A 262 26.98 -19.54 -12.78
C LEU A 262 28.16 -20.50 -12.82
N LEU A 263 27.87 -21.81 -12.89
CA LEU A 263 28.83 -22.91 -12.94
C LEU A 263 29.23 -23.25 -14.38
N ASP A 264 28.32 -23.12 -15.33
CA ASP A 264 28.57 -23.33 -16.76
C ASP A 264 29.43 -22.20 -17.33
N VAL A 265 30.57 -22.58 -17.93
CA VAL A 265 31.51 -21.65 -18.56
C VAL A 265 30.90 -20.94 -19.76
N GLU A 266 29.99 -21.56 -20.51
CA GLU A 266 29.35 -20.96 -21.67
C GLU A 266 28.34 -19.89 -21.26
N LEU A 267 27.63 -20.08 -20.15
CA LEU A 267 26.78 -19.04 -19.57
C LEU A 267 27.61 -17.86 -19.04
N ARG A 268 28.75 -18.13 -18.36
CA ARG A 268 29.68 -17.06 -17.95
C ARG A 268 30.24 -16.29 -19.14
N LYS A 269 30.61 -16.99 -20.23
CA LYS A 269 31.01 -16.34 -21.49
C LYS A 269 29.90 -15.48 -22.08
N ALA A 270 28.65 -15.93 -22.04
CA ALA A 270 27.51 -15.15 -22.53
C ALA A 270 27.37 -13.81 -21.77
N VAL A 271 27.44 -13.85 -20.43
CA VAL A 271 27.38 -12.64 -19.59
C VAL A 271 28.59 -11.74 -19.84
N ALA A 272 29.81 -12.29 -19.86
CA ALA A 272 31.03 -11.54 -20.13
C ALA A 272 31.01 -10.87 -21.51
N LYS A 273 30.47 -11.55 -22.52
CA LYS A 273 30.29 -11.00 -23.88
C LYS A 273 29.36 -9.79 -23.85
N GLU A 274 28.25 -9.86 -23.12
CA GLU A 274 27.32 -8.74 -23.00
C GLU A 274 27.94 -7.57 -22.22
N ALA A 275 28.66 -7.84 -21.14
CA ALA A 275 29.40 -6.82 -20.39
C ALA A 275 30.47 -6.11 -21.25
N LEU A 276 31.23 -6.86 -22.05
CA LEU A 276 32.21 -6.30 -23.00
C LEU A 276 31.57 -5.49 -24.12
N ARG A 277 30.34 -5.83 -24.53
CA ARG A 277 29.59 -5.05 -25.52
C ARG A 277 29.16 -3.71 -24.96
N ALA A 278 28.74 -3.69 -23.69
CA ALA A 278 28.33 -2.47 -23.01
C ALA A 278 29.51 -1.55 -22.69
N ASP A 279 30.64 -2.10 -22.19
CA ASP A 279 31.83 -1.31 -21.84
C ASP A 279 33.13 -2.10 -22.02
N PHE A 280 33.58 -2.22 -23.28
CA PHE A 280 34.78 -3.02 -23.59
C PHE A 280 36.02 -2.58 -22.82
N LYS A 281 36.25 -1.27 -22.69
CA LYS A 281 37.50 -0.70 -22.13
C LYS A 281 37.63 -1.03 -20.65
N ASN A 282 36.57 -0.85 -19.88
CA ASN A 282 36.62 -1.04 -18.43
C ASN A 282 36.44 -2.51 -18.00
N ILE A 283 35.77 -3.32 -18.83
CA ILE A 283 35.51 -4.74 -18.50
C ILE A 283 36.66 -5.66 -18.88
N ARG A 284 37.38 -5.37 -19.97
CA ARG A 284 38.53 -6.19 -20.40
C ARG A 284 39.52 -6.54 -19.28
N PRO A 285 40.02 -5.60 -18.44
CA PRO A 285 40.97 -5.95 -17.37
C PRO A 285 40.36 -6.85 -16.29
N LEU A 286 39.03 -6.87 -16.16
CA LEU A 286 38.30 -7.62 -15.14
C LEU A 286 37.80 -8.99 -15.63
N LEU A 287 38.07 -9.38 -16.88
CA LEU A 287 37.55 -10.64 -17.44
C LEU A 287 38.00 -11.90 -16.72
N HIS A 288 39.14 -11.84 -16.03
CA HIS A 288 39.64 -12.96 -15.22
C HIS A 288 38.62 -13.39 -14.14
N LEU A 289 37.79 -12.46 -13.65
CA LEU A 289 36.76 -12.74 -12.64
C LEU A 289 35.67 -13.72 -13.14
N TYR A 290 35.46 -13.83 -14.45
CA TYR A 290 34.50 -14.77 -15.03
C TYR A 290 35.04 -16.21 -15.11
N ASN A 291 36.30 -16.46 -14.76
CA ASN A 291 36.94 -17.78 -14.88
C ASN A 291 36.76 -18.39 -16.29
N ILE A 292 36.98 -17.58 -17.33
CA ILE A 292 36.92 -17.99 -18.74
C ILE A 292 38.32 -18.41 -19.20
N PRO A 293 38.49 -19.65 -19.73
CA PRO A 293 39.74 -20.07 -20.35
C PRO A 293 40.14 -19.12 -21.49
N ASP A 294 41.40 -18.73 -21.54
CA ASP A 294 41.93 -17.79 -22.53
C ASP A 294 41.16 -16.46 -22.64
N ALA A 295 40.81 -15.85 -21.50
CA ALA A 295 40.07 -14.59 -21.42
C ALA A 295 40.59 -13.48 -22.36
N LYS A 296 41.91 -13.42 -22.61
CA LYS A 296 42.52 -12.48 -23.59
C LYS A 296 42.08 -12.76 -25.02
N LYS A 297 42.10 -14.02 -25.46
CA LYS A 297 41.67 -14.45 -26.81
C LYS A 297 40.17 -14.18 -26.98
N PHE A 298 39.37 -14.57 -25.98
CA PHE A 298 37.94 -14.31 -25.93
C PHE A 298 37.62 -12.80 -26.10
N ALA A 299 38.34 -11.92 -25.37
CA ALA A 299 38.14 -10.47 -25.49
C ALA A 299 38.41 -9.96 -26.91
N GLU A 300 39.46 -10.44 -27.58
CA GLU A 300 39.78 -10.04 -28.95
C GLU A 300 38.76 -10.59 -29.97
N GLU A 301 38.21 -11.78 -29.76
CA GLU A 301 37.09 -12.31 -30.56
C GLU A 301 35.85 -11.43 -30.44
N VAL A 302 35.48 -11.03 -29.22
CA VAL A 302 34.36 -10.10 -28.98
C VAL A 302 34.64 -8.75 -29.65
N LYS A 303 35.85 -8.20 -29.51
CA LYS A 303 36.27 -6.94 -30.17
C LYS A 303 36.16 -7.01 -31.69
N LYS A 304 36.56 -8.12 -32.30
CA LYS A 304 36.42 -8.36 -33.75
C LYS A 304 34.93 -8.41 -34.14
N SER A 305 34.09 -9.11 -33.38
CA SER A 305 32.65 -9.21 -33.65
C SER A 305 31.91 -7.86 -33.56
N LEU A 306 32.34 -6.99 -32.64
CA LEU A 306 31.81 -5.63 -32.49
C LEU A 306 32.13 -4.77 -33.73
N LYS A 307 33.36 -4.85 -34.24
CA LYS A 307 33.79 -4.12 -35.44
C LYS A 307 33.02 -4.56 -36.69
N THR A 308 32.79 -5.85 -36.86
CA THR A 308 32.07 -6.38 -38.04
C THR A 308 30.56 -6.17 -37.98
N GLY A 309 29.97 -6.14 -36.77
CA GLY A 309 28.55 -5.91 -36.56
C GLY A 309 28.10 -4.46 -36.76
N PHE A 310 28.90 -3.47 -36.30
CA PHE A 310 28.57 -2.05 -36.45
C PHE A 310 28.58 -1.59 -37.92
N GLY A 311 29.49 -2.14 -38.74
CA GLY A 311 29.60 -1.77 -40.16
C GLY A 311 28.38 -2.16 -41.02
N LYS A 312 27.58 -3.15 -40.61
CA LYS A 312 26.41 -3.60 -41.37
C LYS A 312 25.11 -2.87 -41.03
N LYS A 313 24.94 -2.39 -39.80
CA LYS A 313 23.72 -1.62 -39.42
C LYS A 313 23.79 -0.15 -39.82
N VAL A 314 24.96 0.48 -39.80
CA VAL A 314 25.09 1.91 -40.16
C VAL A 314 24.96 2.15 -41.66
N LYS A 315 25.44 1.24 -42.53
CA LYS A 315 25.28 1.38 -44.00
C LYS A 315 23.84 1.26 -44.50
N LYS A 316 22.92 0.69 -43.72
CA LYS A 316 21.50 0.59 -44.12
C LYS A 316 20.67 1.82 -43.72
N PHE A 317 21.24 2.74 -42.95
CA PHE A 317 20.58 3.98 -42.49
C PHE A 317 21.25 5.27 -42.99
N LEU A 318 22.33 5.17 -43.77
CA LEU A 318 23.03 6.30 -44.40
C LEU A 318 23.01 6.21 -45.94
N HIS A 319 21.92 5.72 -46.51
CA HIS A 319 21.50 6.22 -47.84
C HIS A 319 20.64 7.46 -47.61
N ILE A 320 21.33 8.56 -47.35
CA ILE A 320 20.91 9.91 -47.77
C ILE A 320 21.73 10.21 -49.02
#